data_AF-A0A2N2WM58-F1
#
_entry.id   AF-A0A2N2WM58-F1
#
_cell.length_a   1.000
_cell.length_b   1.000
_cell.length_c   1.000
_cell.angle_alpha   90.00
_cell.angle_beta   90.00
_cell.angle_gamma   90.00
#
_symmetry.space_group_name_H-M   'P 1'
#
loop_
_entity.id
_entity.type
_entity.pdbx_description
1 polymer ?
#
loop_
_entity_poly.entity_id
_entity_poly.type
_entity_poly.pdbx_seq_one_letter_code
_entity_poly.pdbx_strand_id
1 'polypeptide(L)'
;MANNINRFIVNLGLFVFGIASAFSGMLIQVIYHMGNHGNIVINDFVFGINYHGWSNVHKFSIIVFSLLMIYHIWQHWKWYKVVVAKRLFAKNQQVLIFSLLSVVVAITGLTPWFIDLLNGDEMHRKAFIEIHDKFAIVFAIYLIIHIIKRMKWFFTTFIKIKNERSTQHTI
;
A
#
# COMPACT_ATOMS: atom_id res chain seq x y z
N MET A 1 -4.09 -1.08 26.64
CA MET A 1 -3.10 -2.08 26.19
C MET A 1 -3.50 -2.69 24.85
N ALA A 2 -4.65 -3.37 24.74
CA ALA A 2 -5.15 -3.98 23.50
C ALA A 2 -5.18 -3.03 22.29
N ASN A 3 -5.61 -1.77 22.48
CA ASN A 3 -5.67 -0.80 21.37
C ASN A 3 -4.30 -0.42 20.79
N ASN A 4 -3.22 -0.44 21.58
CA ASN A 4 -1.88 -0.12 21.07
C ASN A 4 -1.26 -1.32 20.36
N ILE A 5 -1.47 -2.53 20.87
CA ILE A 5 -1.04 -3.78 20.23
C ILE A 5 -1.75 -3.94 18.88
N ASN A 6 -3.06 -3.76 18.84
CA ASN A 6 -3.84 -3.82 17.61
C ASN A 6 -3.34 -2.81 16.56
N ARG A 7 -3.18 -1.53 16.94
CA ARG A 7 -2.57 -0.52 16.06
C ARG A 7 -1.18 -0.93 15.58
N PHE A 8 -0.35 -1.49 16.45
CA PHE A 8 0.98 -1.95 16.07
C PHE A 8 0.92 -3.07 15.02
N ILE A 9 0.08 -4.09 15.23
CA ILE A 9 -0.11 -5.21 14.30
C ILE A 9 -0.59 -4.72 12.93
N VAL A 10 -1.57 -3.81 12.90
CA VAL A 10 -2.08 -3.24 11.65
C VAL A 10 -0.99 -2.46 10.92
N ASN A 11 -0.23 -1.62 11.62
CA ASN A 11 0.86 -0.85 11.00
C ASN A 11 2.00 -1.76 10.53
N LEU A 12 2.32 -2.83 11.26
CA LEU A 12 3.31 -3.83 10.84
C LEU A 12 2.83 -4.57 9.58
N GLY A 13 1.57 -4.99 9.54
CA GLY A 13 0.97 -5.61 8.36
C GLY A 13 0.99 -4.68 7.15
N LEU A 14 0.56 -3.42 7.33
CA LEU A 14 0.64 -2.40 6.27
C LEU A 14 2.07 -2.17 5.79
N PHE A 15 3.05 -2.21 6.68
CA PHE A 15 4.46 -2.06 6.33
C PHE A 15 4.94 -3.25 5.48
N VAL A 16 4.68 -4.49 5.93
CA VAL A 16 5.10 -5.71 5.22
C VAL A 16 4.42 -5.83 3.86
N PHE A 17 3.09 -5.74 3.82
CA PHE A 17 2.34 -5.86 2.57
C PHE A 17 2.52 -4.66 1.65
N GLY A 18 2.76 -3.47 2.21
CA GLY A 18 3.11 -2.27 1.43
C GLY A 18 4.47 -2.40 0.74
N ILE A 19 5.48 -2.98 1.41
CA ILE A 19 6.76 -3.32 0.77
C ILE A 19 6.54 -4.38 -0.32
N ALA A 20 5.82 -5.45 -0.01
CA ALA A 20 5.56 -6.52 -0.97
C ALA A 20 4.83 -6.02 -2.22
N SER A 21 3.80 -5.17 -2.07
CA SER A 21 3.07 -4.58 -3.19
C SER A 21 3.92 -3.60 -3.99
N ALA A 22 4.68 -2.72 -3.33
CA ALA A 22 5.53 -1.75 -4.01
C ALA A 22 6.66 -2.44 -4.78
N PHE A 23 7.32 -3.43 -4.15
CA PHE A 23 8.40 -4.19 -4.77
C PHE A 23 7.91 -4.98 -5.99
N SER A 24 6.85 -5.78 -5.82
CA SER A 24 6.28 -6.56 -6.92
C SER A 24 5.72 -5.68 -8.05
N GLY A 25 5.08 -4.54 -7.72
CA GLY A 25 4.57 -3.61 -8.72
C GLY A 25 5.68 -2.94 -9.54
N MET A 26 6.73 -2.45 -8.87
CA MET A 26 7.91 -1.88 -9.54
C MET A 26 8.64 -2.91 -10.41
N LEU A 27 8.76 -4.16 -9.92
CA LEU A 27 9.36 -5.25 -10.68
C LEU A 27 8.57 -5.51 -11.97
N ILE A 28 7.23 -5.60 -11.86
CA ILE A 28 6.34 -5.75 -13.01
C ILE A 28 6.52 -4.60 -14.00
N GLN A 29 6.53 -3.37 -13.50
CA GLN A 29 6.64 -2.17 -14.33
C GLN A 29 7.99 -2.06 -15.08
N VAL A 30 9.10 -2.40 -14.42
CA VAL A 30 10.45 -2.26 -14.98
C VAL A 30 10.79 -3.40 -15.94
N ILE A 31 10.42 -4.64 -15.60
CA ILE A 31 10.87 -5.82 -16.34
C ILE A 31 9.85 -6.24 -17.40
N TYR A 32 8.56 -6.21 -17.07
CA TYR A 32 7.49 -6.70 -17.95
C TYR A 32 6.68 -5.57 -18.58
N HIS A 33 7.33 -4.42 -18.78
CA HIS A 33 6.72 -3.15 -19.16
C HIS A 33 5.62 -3.31 -20.22
N MET A 34 4.36 -3.11 -19.82
CA MET A 34 3.19 -3.15 -20.71
C MET A 34 2.98 -1.79 -21.41
N GLY A 35 4.08 -1.16 -21.85
CA GLY A 35 4.01 0.07 -22.64
C GLY A 35 3.47 -0.20 -24.04
N ASN A 36 3.19 0.87 -24.78
CA ASN A 36 2.54 0.87 -26.11
C ASN A 36 3.35 0.16 -27.24
N HIS A 37 4.34 -0.67 -26.91
CA HIS A 37 5.28 -1.34 -27.83
C HIS A 37 5.20 -2.86 -27.66
N GLY A 38 3.98 -3.40 -27.76
CA GLY A 38 3.66 -4.65 -28.47
C GLY A 38 4.19 -6.00 -27.99
N ASN A 39 5.21 -6.11 -27.14
CA ASN A 39 5.73 -7.42 -26.71
C ASN A 39 6.03 -7.44 -25.21
N ILE A 40 5.19 -8.14 -24.46
CA ILE A 40 5.44 -8.47 -23.06
C ILE A 40 6.31 -9.72 -23.06
N VAL A 41 7.55 -9.62 -22.56
CA VAL A 41 8.41 -10.80 -22.39
C VAL A 41 7.97 -11.56 -21.13
N ILE A 42 6.78 -12.17 -21.19
CA ILE A 42 6.14 -12.89 -20.08
C ILE A 42 6.93 -14.09 -19.56
N ASN A 43 7.88 -14.57 -20.36
CA ASN A 43 8.69 -15.76 -20.08
C ASN A 43 9.99 -15.45 -19.33
N ASP A 44 10.32 -14.17 -19.09
CA ASP A 44 11.48 -13.84 -18.30
C ASP A 44 11.25 -14.26 -16.84
N PHE A 45 12.25 -14.90 -16.26
CA PHE A 45 12.23 -15.32 -14.86
C PHE A 45 13.07 -14.37 -14.02
N VAL A 46 12.48 -13.85 -12.96
CA VAL A 46 13.15 -12.97 -12.00
C VAL A 46 13.02 -13.61 -10.63
N PHE A 47 14.15 -13.92 -10.00
CA PHE A 47 14.22 -14.76 -8.79
C PHE A 47 13.49 -16.12 -8.93
N GLY A 48 13.50 -16.70 -10.13
CA GLY A 48 12.83 -17.98 -10.41
C GLY A 48 11.31 -17.89 -10.55
N ILE A 49 10.74 -16.67 -10.57
CA ILE A 49 9.30 -16.42 -10.73
C ILE A 49 9.07 -15.65 -12.03
N ASN A 50 8.08 -16.06 -12.82
CA ASN A 50 7.70 -15.41 -14.08
C ASN A 50 6.70 -14.26 -13.84
N TYR A 51 6.25 -13.61 -14.92
CA TYR A 51 5.26 -12.53 -14.87
C TYR A 51 4.01 -12.91 -14.07
N HIS A 52 3.43 -14.09 -14.33
CA HIS A 52 2.20 -14.52 -13.67
C HIS A 52 2.38 -14.71 -12.16
N GLY A 53 3.53 -15.26 -11.74
CA GLY A 53 3.84 -15.39 -10.33
C GLY A 53 4.00 -14.04 -9.62
N TRP A 54 4.74 -13.10 -10.22
CA TRP A 54 4.88 -11.74 -9.68
C TRP A 54 3.55 -10.98 -9.65
N SER A 55 2.73 -11.13 -10.70
CA SER A 55 1.38 -10.57 -10.77
C SER A 55 0.50 -11.11 -9.64
N ASN A 56 0.56 -12.42 -9.37
CA ASN A 56 -0.18 -13.03 -8.26
C ASN A 56 0.31 -12.54 -6.90
N VAL A 57 1.62 -12.41 -6.69
CA VAL A 57 2.19 -11.82 -5.46
C VAL A 57 1.69 -10.40 -5.27
N HIS A 58 1.69 -9.59 -6.32
CA HIS A 58 1.18 -8.22 -6.27
C HIS A 58 -0.31 -8.17 -5.92
N LYS A 59 -1.14 -8.97 -6.60
CA LYS A 59 -2.60 -9.07 -6.34
C LYS A 59 -2.90 -9.53 -4.92
N PHE A 60 -2.23 -10.56 -4.43
CA PHE A 60 -2.42 -11.02 -3.05
C PHE A 60 -2.01 -9.94 -2.04
N SER A 61 -0.87 -9.30 -2.28
CA SER A 61 -0.36 -8.23 -1.41
C SER A 61 -1.33 -7.06 -1.33
N ILE A 62 -1.88 -6.62 -2.47
CA ILE A 62 -2.80 -5.47 -2.49
C ILE A 62 -4.14 -5.79 -1.84
N ILE A 63 -4.66 -7.02 -1.95
CA ILE A 63 -5.91 -7.42 -1.26
C ILE A 63 -5.74 -7.27 0.25
N VAL A 64 -4.67 -7.86 0.82
CA VAL A 64 -4.42 -7.79 2.26
C VAL A 64 -4.11 -6.35 2.69
N PHE A 65 -3.30 -5.63 1.90
CA PHE A 65 -3.01 -4.22 2.16
C PHE A 65 -4.27 -3.35 2.18
N SER A 66 -5.18 -3.53 1.22
CA SER A 66 -6.45 -2.78 1.14
C SER A 66 -7.34 -3.04 2.35
N LEU A 67 -7.48 -4.29 2.80
CA LEU A 67 -8.26 -4.61 4.00
C LEU A 67 -7.65 -3.95 5.25
N LEU A 68 -6.33 -4.05 5.42
CA LEU A 68 -5.63 -3.39 6.52
C LEU A 68 -5.72 -1.86 6.43
N MET A 69 -5.71 -1.29 5.22
CA MET A 69 -5.79 0.14 4.99
C MET A 69 -7.17 0.69 5.37
N ILE A 70 -8.25 -0.01 4.99
CA ILE A 70 -9.62 0.34 5.42
C ILE A 70 -9.68 0.38 6.95
N TYR A 71 -9.16 -0.66 7.59
CA TYR A 71 -9.15 -0.73 9.06
C TYR A 71 -8.27 0.35 9.70
N HIS A 72 -7.11 0.66 9.12
CA HIS A 72 -6.23 1.74 9.56
C HIS A 72 -6.91 3.11 9.46
N ILE A 73 -7.58 3.41 8.35
CA ILE A 73 -8.35 4.64 8.17
C ILE A 73 -9.46 4.73 9.22
N TRP A 74 -10.16 3.63 9.49
CA TRP A 74 -11.17 3.56 10.55
C TRP A 74 -10.58 3.85 11.93
N GLN A 75 -9.43 3.28 12.28
CA GLN A 75 -8.72 3.58 13.54
C GLN A 75 -8.35 5.07 13.68
N HIS A 76 -8.13 5.75 12.56
CA HIS A 76 -7.79 7.17 12.47
C HIS A 76 -8.99 8.09 12.16
N TRP A 77 -10.22 7.57 12.06
CA TRP A 77 -11.40 8.34 11.68
C TRP A 77 -11.64 9.57 12.56
N LYS A 78 -11.44 9.44 13.88
CA LYS A 78 -11.55 10.57 14.82
C LYS A 78 -10.54 11.68 14.51
N TRP A 79 -9.33 11.33 14.07
CA TRP A 79 -8.31 12.30 13.69
C TRP A 79 -8.71 13.06 12.42
N TYR A 80 -9.21 12.37 11.39
CA TYR A 80 -9.74 13.01 10.19
C TYR A 80 -10.86 14.01 10.51
N LYS A 81 -11.83 13.61 11.37
CA LYS A 81 -12.90 14.51 11.82
C LYS A 81 -12.37 15.78 12.48
N VAL A 82 -11.33 15.67 13.31
CA VAL A 82 -10.70 16.83 13.96
C VAL A 82 -9.99 17.73 12.94
N VAL A 83 -9.28 17.15 11.98
CA VAL A 83 -8.59 17.91 10.92
C VAL A 83 -9.59 18.73 10.11
N VAL A 84 -10.71 18.12 9.72
CA VAL A 84 -11.78 18.80 8.95
C VAL A 84 -12.47 19.86 9.81
N ALA A 85 -12.92 19.51 11.01
CA ALA A 85 -13.66 20.42 11.89
C ALA A 85 -12.84 21.67 12.26
N LYS A 86 -11.53 21.50 12.50
CA LYS A 86 -10.61 22.59 12.86
C LYS A 86 -9.90 23.21 11.65
N ARG A 87 -10.25 22.82 10.42
CA ARG A 87 -9.64 23.29 9.16
C ARG A 87 -8.10 23.21 9.15
N LEU A 88 -7.54 22.15 9.74
CA LEU A 88 -6.08 21.97 9.90
C LEU A 88 -5.43 21.39 8.64
N PHE A 89 -5.91 21.76 7.46
CA PHE A 89 -5.47 21.17 6.18
C PHE A 89 -4.01 21.47 5.89
N ALA A 90 -3.59 22.73 5.97
CA ALA A 90 -2.20 23.14 5.71
C ALA A 90 -1.20 22.43 6.63
N LYS A 91 -1.54 22.28 7.91
CA LYS A 91 -0.68 21.58 8.89
C LYS A 91 -0.52 20.08 8.59
N ASN A 92 -1.51 19.46 7.96
CA ASN A 92 -1.57 18.02 7.73
C ASN A 92 -1.52 17.65 6.23
N GLN A 93 -1.11 18.60 5.37
CA GLN A 93 -1.18 18.50 3.91
C GLN A 93 -0.54 17.22 3.38
N GLN A 94 0.64 16.84 3.87
CA GLN A 94 1.34 15.63 3.41
C GLN A 94 0.53 14.35 3.65
N VAL A 95 -0.14 14.21 4.80
CA VAL A 95 -0.95 13.01 5.10
C VAL A 95 -2.25 13.03 4.29
N LEU A 96 -2.83 14.20 4.08
CA LEU A 96 -4.05 14.34 3.29
C LEU A 96 -3.81 14.05 1.80
N ILE A 97 -2.74 14.59 1.22
CA ILE A 97 -2.31 14.26 -0.15
C ILE A 97 -2.04 12.76 -0.26
N PHE A 98 -1.32 12.18 0.70
CA PHE A 98 -1.06 10.74 0.71
C PHE A 98 -2.36 9.91 0.76
N SER A 99 -3.35 10.35 1.53
CA SER A 99 -4.65 9.67 1.64
C SER A 99 -5.47 9.81 0.36
N LEU A 100 -5.38 10.96 -0.34
CA LEU A 100 -6.01 11.12 -1.64
C LEU A 100 -5.33 10.24 -2.70
N LEU A 101 -4.00 10.24 -2.74
CA LEU A 101 -3.21 9.40 -3.64
C LEU A 101 -3.50 7.91 -3.42
N SER A 102 -3.66 7.47 -2.17
CA SER A 102 -3.96 6.06 -1.89
C SER A 102 -5.29 5.62 -2.50
N VAL A 103 -6.32 6.48 -2.47
CA VAL A 103 -7.62 6.22 -3.10
C VAL A 103 -7.49 6.19 -4.62
N VAL A 104 -6.78 7.17 -5.21
CA VAL A 104 -6.56 7.21 -6.67
C VAL A 104 -5.85 5.95 -7.16
N VAL A 105 -4.74 5.57 -6.53
CA VAL A 105 -3.96 4.38 -6.89
C VAL A 105 -4.77 3.10 -6.71
N ALA A 106 -5.58 3.01 -5.65
CA ALA A 106 -6.46 1.85 -5.43
C ALA A 106 -7.52 1.73 -6.54
N ILE A 107 -8.18 2.83 -6.91
CA ILE A 107 -9.19 2.82 -7.99
C ILE A 107 -8.55 2.47 -9.33
N THR A 108 -7.42 3.10 -9.67
CA THR A 108 -6.75 2.85 -10.96
C THR A 108 -6.10 1.49 -11.03
N GLY A 109 -5.71 0.87 -9.90
CA GLY A 109 -5.15 -0.48 -9.86
C GLY A 109 -6.21 -1.59 -9.88
N LEU A 110 -7.38 -1.35 -9.25
CA LEU A 110 -8.48 -2.32 -9.25
C LEU A 110 -9.27 -2.32 -10.56
N THR A 111 -9.39 -1.16 -11.22
CA THR A 111 -10.15 -1.03 -12.48
C THR A 111 -9.67 -1.99 -13.59
N PRO A 112 -8.37 -2.08 -13.92
CA PRO A 112 -7.86 -3.04 -14.91
C PRO A 112 -8.21 -4.49 -14.57
N TRP A 113 -8.20 -4.83 -13.27
CA TRP A 113 -8.52 -6.17 -12.83
C TRP A 113 -10.02 -6.48 -13.03
N PHE A 114 -10.91 -5.52 -12.76
CA PHE A 114 -12.33 -5.67 -13.07
C PHE A 114 -12.61 -5.73 -14.58
N ILE A 115 -11.92 -4.91 -15.39
CA ILE A 115 -12.06 -4.95 -16.86
C ILE A 115 -11.67 -6.33 -17.38
N ASP A 116 -10.55 -6.88 -16.92
CA ASP A 116 -10.08 -8.22 -17.28
C ASP A 116 -11.09 -9.31 -16.87
N LEU A 117 -11.62 -9.25 -15.64
CA LEU A 117 -12.61 -10.20 -15.13
C LEU A 117 -13.93 -10.19 -15.92
N LEU A 118 -14.32 -9.03 -16.45
CA LEU A 118 -15.56 -8.84 -17.20
C LEU A 118 -15.38 -9.02 -18.72
N ASN A 119 -14.20 -9.50 -19.17
CA ASN A 119 -13.83 -9.59 -20.59
C ASN A 119 -14.04 -8.26 -21.35
N GLY A 120 -13.70 -7.15 -20.68
CA GLY A 120 -13.83 -5.80 -21.23
C GLY A 120 -12.70 -5.43 -22.19
N ASP A 121 -12.73 -4.18 -22.65
CA ASP A 121 -11.82 -3.71 -23.69
C ASP A 121 -10.34 -3.62 -23.22
N GLU A 122 -9.45 -4.20 -24.02
CA GLU A 122 -8.02 -4.26 -23.72
C GLU A 122 -7.32 -2.89 -23.72
N MET A 123 -7.75 -1.97 -24.59
CA MET A 123 -7.17 -0.64 -24.68
C MET A 123 -7.46 0.16 -23.41
N HIS A 124 -8.70 0.09 -22.90
CA HIS A 124 -9.06 0.68 -21.62
C HIS A 124 -8.26 0.06 -20.47
N ARG A 125 -8.11 -1.27 -20.44
CA ARG A 125 -7.30 -1.97 -19.43
C ARG A 125 -5.87 -1.42 -19.38
N LYS A 126 -5.20 -1.34 -20.53
CA LYS A 126 -3.81 -0.84 -20.65
C LYS A 126 -3.70 0.64 -20.26
N ALA A 127 -4.66 1.47 -20.67
CA ALA A 127 -4.67 2.89 -20.30
C ALA A 127 -4.76 3.09 -18.78
N PHE A 128 -5.62 2.35 -18.09
CA PHE A 128 -5.71 2.43 -16.63
C PHE A 128 -4.44 1.93 -15.92
N ILE A 129 -3.77 0.91 -16.45
CA ILE A 129 -2.49 0.44 -15.92
C ILE A 129 -1.42 1.53 -16.05
N GLU A 130 -1.31 2.19 -17.21
CA GLU A 130 -0.33 3.27 -17.39
C GLU A 130 -0.59 4.46 -16.44
N ILE A 131 -1.87 4.80 -16.23
CA ILE A 131 -2.26 5.82 -15.26
C ILE A 131 -1.90 5.37 -13.84
N HIS A 132 -2.20 4.11 -13.50
CA HIS A 132 -1.85 3.53 -12.20
C HIS A 132 -0.35 3.62 -11.93
N ASP A 133 0.49 3.18 -12.87
CA ASP A 133 1.94 3.16 -12.72
C ASP A 133 2.52 4.56 -12.41
N LYS A 134 2.05 5.61 -13.11
CA LYS A 134 2.47 7.00 -12.87
C LYS A 134 2.10 7.48 -11.48
N PHE A 135 0.86 7.24 -11.04
CA PHE A 135 0.41 7.62 -9.69
C PHE A 135 1.06 6.76 -8.60
N ALA A 136 1.33 5.48 -8.87
CA ALA A 136 1.93 4.53 -7.95
C ALA A 136 3.37 4.94 -7.59
N ILE A 137 4.15 5.46 -8.55
CA ILE A 137 5.49 6.00 -8.29
C ILE A 137 5.41 7.18 -7.30
N VAL A 138 4.51 8.13 -7.54
CA VAL A 138 4.33 9.28 -6.64
C VAL A 138 3.84 8.82 -5.27
N PHE A 139 2.90 7.87 -5.23
CA PHE A 139 2.40 7.26 -4.01
C PHE A 139 3.52 6.58 -3.21
N ALA A 140 4.42 5.84 -3.87
CA ALA A 140 5.54 5.17 -3.22
C ALA A 140 6.48 6.17 -2.50
N ILE A 141 6.75 7.32 -3.11
CA ILE A 141 7.55 8.39 -2.47
C ILE A 141 6.85 8.90 -1.21
N TYR A 142 5.54 9.19 -1.29
CA TYR A 142 4.77 9.64 -0.12
C TYR A 142 4.66 8.57 0.97
N LEU A 143 4.56 7.29 0.59
CA LEU A 143 4.57 6.15 1.50
C LEU A 143 5.89 6.08 2.27
N ILE A 144 7.03 6.20 1.57
CA ILE A 144 8.36 6.21 2.20
C ILE A 144 8.47 7.37 3.21
N ILE A 145 8.09 8.59 2.80
CA ILE A 145 8.09 9.75 3.70
C ILE A 145 7.18 9.52 4.91
N HIS A 146 5.99 8.94 4.70
CA HIS A 146 5.06 8.61 5.78
C HIS A 146 5.66 7.61 6.76
N ILE A 147 6.26 6.54 6.27
CA ILE A 147 6.93 5.51 7.08
C ILE A 147 8.02 6.15 7.92
N ILE A 148 8.96 6.89 7.30
CA ILE A 148 10.09 7.53 7.99
C ILE A 148 9.58 8.42 9.15
N LYS A 149 8.56 9.26 8.90
CA LYS A 149 7.97 10.13 9.93
C LYS A 149 7.27 9.38 11.07
N ARG A 150 6.95 8.10 10.89
CA ARG A 150 6.28 7.24 11.88
C ARG A 150 7.22 6.24 12.54
N MET A 151 8.47 6.13 12.09
CA MET A 151 9.44 5.17 12.65
C MET A 151 9.69 5.34 14.13
N LYS A 152 9.86 6.59 14.62
CA LYS A 152 10.05 6.84 16.06
C LYS A 152 8.91 6.24 16.88
N TRP A 153 7.66 6.48 16.49
CA TRP A 153 6.50 5.93 17.19
C TRP A 153 6.46 4.40 17.13
N PHE A 154 6.80 3.82 15.97
CA PHE A 154 6.80 2.38 15.76
C PHE A 154 7.78 1.67 16.70
N PHE A 155 9.04 2.12 16.77
CA PHE A 155 10.06 1.54 17.63
C PHE A 155 9.76 1.74 19.12
N THR A 156 9.33 2.93 19.53
CA THR A 156 8.94 3.17 20.94
C THR A 156 7.78 2.27 21.36
N THR A 157 6.79 2.06 20.49
CA THR A 157 5.65 1.18 20.78
C THR A 157 6.09 -0.28 20.86
N PHE A 158 6.98 -0.73 19.97
CA PHE A 158 7.53 -2.09 20.01
C PHE A 158 8.27 -2.37 21.33
N ILE A 159 9.18 -1.48 21.74
CA ILE A 159 9.92 -1.60 23.00
C ILE A 159 8.97 -1.66 24.19
N LYS A 160 7.95 -0.79 24.20
CA LYS A 160 6.94 -0.77 25.26
C LYS A 160 6.18 -2.10 25.35
N ILE A 161 5.71 -2.63 24.22
CA ILE A 161 5.01 -3.93 24.17
C ILE A 161 5.92 -5.07 24.63
N LYS A 162 7.20 -5.06 24.23
CA LYS A 162 8.19 -6.07 24.65
C LYS A 162 8.40 -6.05 26.17
N ASN A 163 8.62 -4.87 26.74
CA ASN A 163 8.87 -4.73 28.18
C ASN A 163 7.64 -5.13 29.01
N GLU A 164 6.44 -4.75 28.58
CA GLU A 164 5.18 -5.12 29.24
C GLU A 164 4.92 -6.65 29.22
N ARG A 165 5.31 -7.36 28.16
CA ARG A 165 5.25 -8.84 28.14
C ARG A 165 6.28 -9.48 29.04
N SER A 166 7.49 -8.92 29.12
CA SER A 166 8.55 -9.46 29.98
C SER A 166 8.16 -9.39 31.45
N THR A 167 7.54 -8.30 31.91
CA THR A 167 7.12 -8.15 33.31
C THR A 167 5.94 -9.06 33.70
N GLN A 168 5.09 -9.47 32.74
CA GLN A 168 4.02 -10.44 33.00
C GLN A 168 4.51 -11.88 33.14
N HIS A 169 5.71 -12.21 32.67
CA HIS A 169 6.30 -13.55 32.81
C HIS A 169 7.22 -13.70 34.04
N THR A 170 7.49 -12.60 34.76
CA THR A 170 8.34 -12.59 35.98
C THR A 170 7.53 -12.56 37.28
N ILE A 171 6.20 -12.59 37.21
CA ILE A 171 5.27 -12.65 38.35
C ILE A 171 4.54 -13.99 38.28
#